data_AF-A0A1L9RF95-F1
#
_entry.id   AF-A0A1L9RF95-F1
#
_cell.length_a   1.000
_cell.length_b   1.000
_cell.length_c   1.000
_cell.angle_alpha   90.00
_cell.angle_beta   90.00
_cell.angle_gamma   90.00
#
_symmetry.space_group_name_H-M   'P 1'
#
loop_
_entity.id
_entity.type
_entity.pdbx_description
1 polymer ?
#
loop_
_entity_poly.entity_id
_entity_poly.type
_entity_poly.pdbx_seq_one_letter_code
_entity_poly.pdbx_strand_id
1 'polypeptide(L)'
;MGSSLLDNLPAEIKTYIFYHIPDFPSLKSLVLSSPSFHAIYRSQRKHFLSTVIQRCVQLPVMVDAIAFLTALRGQQERTRLVIPPRKALDDFLSHYHLLRAVLQAPVSLIEHEYKGPEVNTSDVFPNLAEDDLIEMAHLHHIVLFLTSKMANDCCQHRPNAETLDEGSIILAPSESFRIQRAFYRLEIFRLLFNTQGLVLNDGEPFSKEEVLSPSDQSDLFLTIFSPWEMEEIQCIREFIYRVYETLPGASDMETEFEKKHFPGAIPDEFVIDDRHRDSEWSAVK
;
A
#
# COMPACT_ATOMS: atom_id res chain seq x y z
N MET A 1 31.82 1.03 -30.82
CA MET A 1 30.63 0.98 -29.93
C MET A 1 29.58 1.85 -30.58
N GLY A 2 28.56 1.25 -31.19
CA GLY A 2 27.55 2.00 -31.94
C GLY A 2 26.64 2.75 -30.98
N SER A 3 26.60 4.08 -31.08
CA SER A 3 25.54 4.88 -30.46
C SER A 3 24.19 4.33 -30.93
N SER A 4 23.31 3.97 -30.00
CA SER A 4 21.97 3.51 -30.36
C SER A 4 21.22 4.65 -31.06
N LEU A 5 20.34 4.35 -32.02
CA LEU A 5 19.57 5.38 -32.73
C LEU A 5 18.76 6.26 -31.75
N LEU A 6 18.36 5.69 -30.62
CA LEU A 6 17.68 6.35 -29.52
C LEU A 6 18.57 7.34 -28.75
N ASP A 7 19.88 7.09 -28.64
CA ASP A 7 20.82 8.00 -27.99
C ASP A 7 21.06 9.28 -28.77
N ASN A 8 20.92 9.22 -30.10
CA ASN A 8 21.11 10.38 -30.96
C ASN A 8 19.88 11.30 -31.02
N LEU A 9 18.77 10.93 -30.37
CA LEU A 9 17.58 11.79 -30.30
C LEU A 9 17.88 13.08 -29.50
N PRO A 10 17.33 14.23 -29.94
CA PRO A 10 17.37 15.46 -29.14
C PRO A 10 16.74 15.27 -27.76
N ALA A 11 17.20 16.06 -26.78
CA ALA A 11 16.73 15.95 -25.39
C ALA A 11 15.23 16.22 -25.26
N GLU A 12 14.68 17.07 -26.13
CA GLU A 12 13.27 17.43 -26.21
C GLU A 12 12.41 16.22 -26.61
N ILE A 13 12.88 15.43 -27.59
CA ILE A 13 12.18 14.22 -28.03
C ILE A 13 12.22 13.14 -26.94
N LYS A 14 13.37 12.97 -26.28
CA LYS A 14 13.49 12.03 -25.15
C LYS A 14 12.57 12.44 -23.98
N THR A 15 12.50 13.74 -23.69
CA THR A 15 11.60 14.30 -22.69
C THR A 15 10.14 14.06 -23.07
N TYR A 16 9.77 14.25 -24.34
CA TYR A 16 8.44 13.95 -24.84
C TYR A 16 8.10 12.46 -24.67
N ILE A 17 9.04 11.56 -24.99
CA ILE A 17 8.86 10.11 -24.76
C ILE A 17 8.56 9.84 -23.27
N PHE A 18 9.31 10.43 -22.33
CA PHE A 18 9.04 10.29 -20.90
C PHE A 18 7.63 10.73 -20.52
N TYR A 19 7.16 11.86 -21.06
CA TYR A 19 5.80 12.33 -20.82
C TYR A 19 4.72 11.41 -21.37
N HIS A 20 5.02 10.48 -22.27
CA HIS A 20 4.03 9.52 -22.82
C HIS A 20 4.13 8.11 -22.23
N ILE A 21 4.97 7.90 -21.23
CA ILE A 21 5.09 6.59 -20.58
C ILE A 21 3.81 6.24 -19.82
N PRO A 22 3.25 5.01 -20.00
CA PRO A 22 1.99 4.62 -19.38
C PRO A 22 2.13 4.18 -17.92
N ASP A 23 3.27 3.58 -17.53
CA ASP A 23 3.42 2.89 -16.25
C ASP A 23 4.87 2.89 -15.70
N PHE A 24 5.01 2.47 -14.44
CA PHE A 24 6.32 2.38 -13.77
C PHE A 24 7.29 1.36 -14.39
N PRO A 25 6.87 0.14 -14.78
CA PRO A 25 7.76 -0.81 -15.46
C PRO A 25 8.37 -0.25 -16.75
N SER A 26 7.58 0.44 -17.56
CA SER A 26 8.01 1.10 -18.80
C SER A 26 8.95 2.27 -18.50
N LEU A 27 8.66 3.07 -17.47
CA LEU A 27 9.56 4.13 -16.99
C LEU A 27 10.92 3.56 -16.60
N LYS A 28 10.93 2.52 -15.75
CA LYS A 28 12.16 1.85 -15.31
C LYS A 28 12.94 1.29 -16.48
N SER A 29 12.28 0.60 -17.41
CA SER A 29 12.90 0.01 -18.59
C SER A 29 13.55 1.06 -19.48
N LEU A 30 12.88 2.20 -19.70
CA LEU A 30 13.43 3.29 -20.49
C LEU A 30 14.64 3.94 -19.81
N VAL A 31 14.56 4.20 -18.51
CA VAL A 31 15.67 4.77 -17.73
C VAL A 31 16.90 3.86 -17.77
N LEU A 32 16.70 2.54 -17.72
CA LEU A 32 17.79 1.56 -17.75
C LEU A 32 18.31 1.27 -19.17
N SER A 33 17.56 1.62 -20.21
CA SER A 33 17.93 1.32 -21.60
C SER A 33 19.15 2.09 -22.08
N SER A 34 19.42 3.28 -21.53
CA SER A 34 20.52 4.13 -21.97
C SER A 34 20.96 5.16 -20.90
N PRO A 35 22.27 5.49 -20.83
CA PRO A 35 22.78 6.57 -20.00
C PRO A 35 22.19 7.95 -20.32
N SER A 36 21.83 8.22 -21.58
CA SER A 36 21.29 9.51 -22.00
C SER A 36 19.86 9.71 -21.53
N PHE A 37 19.03 8.66 -21.56
CA PHE A 37 17.72 8.66 -20.93
C PHE A 37 17.81 8.75 -19.42
N HIS A 38 18.76 8.03 -18.81
CA HIS A 38 18.99 8.12 -17.38
C HIS A 38 19.34 9.55 -16.93
N ALA A 39 20.21 10.25 -17.68
CA ALA A 39 20.58 11.64 -17.37
C ALA A 39 19.38 12.60 -17.43
N ILE A 40 18.51 12.46 -18.43
CA ILE A 40 17.28 13.28 -18.56
C ILE A 40 16.30 12.95 -17.45
N TYR A 41 16.11 11.66 -17.14
CA TYR A 41 15.27 11.25 -16.02
C TYR A 41 15.77 11.86 -14.71
N ARG A 42 17.08 11.84 -14.46
CA ARG A 42 17.67 12.39 -13.24
C ARG A 42 17.48 13.91 -13.12
N SER A 43 17.47 14.65 -14.22
CA SER A 43 17.30 16.11 -14.18
C SER A 43 15.85 16.56 -13.99
N GLN A 44 14.87 15.72 -14.38
CA GLN A 44 13.43 16.05 -14.34
C GLN A 44 12.60 14.99 -13.59
N ARG A 45 13.24 14.29 -12.64
CA ARG A 45 12.69 13.10 -11.97
C ARG A 45 11.33 13.35 -11.35
N LYS A 46 11.21 14.42 -10.54
CA LYS A 46 9.95 14.86 -9.94
C LYS A 46 8.80 14.97 -10.97
N HIS A 47 9.04 15.61 -12.11
CA HIS A 47 7.99 15.83 -13.12
C HIS A 47 7.54 14.53 -13.78
N PHE A 48 8.49 13.66 -14.14
CA PHE A 48 8.17 12.37 -14.75
C PHE A 48 7.47 11.44 -13.77
N LEU A 49 7.92 11.38 -12.51
CA LEU A 49 7.24 10.58 -11.49
C LEU A 49 5.82 11.08 -11.22
N SER A 50 5.64 12.39 -11.05
CA SER A 50 4.31 13.00 -10.87
C SER A 50 3.36 12.65 -12.01
N THR A 51 3.84 12.75 -13.26
CA THR A 51 3.03 12.44 -14.45
C THR A 51 2.66 10.95 -14.51
N VAL A 52 3.59 10.04 -14.22
CA VAL A 52 3.31 8.59 -14.25
C VAL A 52 2.39 8.18 -13.11
N ILE A 53 2.60 8.71 -11.90
CA ILE A 53 1.72 8.49 -10.75
C ILE A 53 0.30 8.96 -11.06
N GLN A 54 0.12 10.14 -11.66
CA GLN A 54 -1.19 10.65 -12.04
C GLN A 54 -1.96 9.71 -12.97
N ARG A 55 -1.26 8.94 -13.81
CA ARG A 55 -1.88 7.94 -14.69
C ARG A 55 -2.17 6.61 -13.99
N CYS A 56 -1.27 6.19 -13.10
CA CYS A 56 -1.39 4.89 -12.43
C CYS A 56 -2.37 4.93 -11.24
N VAL A 57 -2.39 6.04 -10.49
CA VAL A 57 -3.12 6.18 -9.24
C VAL A 57 -4.40 7.00 -9.48
N GLN A 58 -5.51 6.31 -9.72
CA GLN A 58 -6.81 6.94 -9.97
C GLN A 58 -7.53 7.34 -8.67
N LEU A 59 -8.52 8.23 -8.77
CA LEU A 59 -9.17 8.91 -7.65
C LEU A 59 -9.55 8.02 -6.45
N PRO A 60 -10.16 6.83 -6.63
CA PRO A 60 -10.51 5.98 -5.48
C PRO A 60 -9.28 5.49 -4.70
N VAL A 61 -8.17 5.23 -5.39
CA VAL A 61 -6.91 4.74 -4.81
C VAL A 61 -6.04 5.91 -4.34
N MET A 62 -6.15 7.07 -4.98
CA MET A 62 -5.40 8.28 -4.67
C MET A 62 -5.61 8.75 -3.22
N VAL A 63 -6.84 8.68 -2.71
CA VAL A 63 -7.14 9.02 -1.32
C VAL A 63 -6.32 8.17 -0.34
N ASP A 64 -6.28 6.86 -0.57
CA ASP A 64 -5.51 5.93 0.26
C ASP A 64 -4.00 6.09 0.01
N ALA A 65 -3.57 6.45 -1.20
CA ALA A 65 -2.16 6.73 -1.50
C ALA A 65 -1.62 8.00 -0.83
N ILE A 66 -2.43 9.06 -0.76
CA ILE A 66 -2.09 10.28 0.00
C ILE A 66 -2.07 9.96 1.50
N ALA A 67 -3.07 9.23 1.99
CA ALA A 67 -3.11 8.82 3.40
C ALA A 67 -1.89 7.97 3.77
N PHE A 68 -1.41 7.09 2.88
CA PHE A 68 -0.14 6.38 3.07
C PHE A 68 1.04 7.34 3.29
N LEU A 69 1.18 8.38 2.47
CA LEU A 69 2.27 9.35 2.66
C LEU A 69 2.15 10.09 3.99
N THR A 70 0.94 10.51 4.37
CA THR A 70 0.70 11.15 5.66
C THR A 70 1.08 10.21 6.82
N ALA A 71 0.69 8.93 6.75
CA ALA A 71 1.05 7.94 7.76
C ALA A 71 2.57 7.69 7.82
N LEU A 72 3.23 7.61 6.66
CA LEU A 72 4.68 7.39 6.54
C LEU A 72 5.46 8.56 7.15
N ARG A 73 5.09 9.80 6.81
CA ARG A 73 5.72 11.01 7.37
C ARG A 73 5.46 11.10 8.88
N GLY A 74 4.24 10.82 9.32
CA GLY A 74 3.90 10.75 10.74
C GLY A 74 4.68 9.66 11.51
N GLN A 75 5.01 8.52 10.89
CA GLN A 75 5.88 7.51 11.48
C GLN A 75 7.33 7.99 11.60
N GLN A 76 7.85 8.64 10.56
CA GLN A 76 9.20 9.22 10.58
C GLN A 76 9.32 10.33 11.64
N GLU A 77 8.28 11.14 11.81
CA GLU A 77 8.20 12.16 12.86
C GLU A 77 8.16 11.54 14.25
N ARG A 78 7.34 10.49 14.47
CA ARG A 78 7.32 9.73 15.74
C ARG A 78 8.65 9.06 16.08
N THR A 79 9.46 8.75 15.06
CA THR A 79 10.82 8.23 15.27
C THR A 79 11.79 9.33 15.71
N ARG A 80 11.49 10.61 15.42
CA ARG A 80 12.34 11.77 15.75
C ARG A 80 11.87 12.53 16.99
N LEU A 81 10.58 12.52 17.27
CA LEU A 81 9.90 13.26 18.32
C LEU A 81 9.08 12.30 19.17
N VAL A 82 9.10 12.49 20.49
CA VAL A 82 8.23 11.73 21.40
C VAL A 82 6.81 12.29 21.29
N ILE A 83 6.04 11.75 20.34
CA ILE A 83 4.62 12.07 20.17
C ILE A 83 3.82 10.89 20.73
N PRO A 84 2.88 11.11 21.66
CA PRO A 84 2.03 10.04 22.17
C PRO A 84 1.28 9.33 21.01
N PRO A 85 1.32 7.98 20.94
CA PRO A 85 0.73 7.23 19.83
C PRO A 85 -0.73 7.59 19.57
N ARG A 86 -1.50 7.81 20.63
CA ARG A 86 -2.92 8.19 20.53
C ARG A 86 -3.14 9.53 19.85
N LYS A 87 -2.34 10.54 20.20
CA LYS A 87 -2.45 11.88 19.60
C LYS A 87 -2.12 11.84 18.11
N ALA A 88 -1.03 11.16 17.75
CA ALA A 88 -0.63 11.00 16.35
C ALA A 88 -1.71 10.27 15.52
N LEU A 89 -2.37 9.27 16.12
CA LEU A 89 -3.49 8.59 15.50
C LEU A 89 -4.69 9.52 15.30
N ASP A 90 -5.10 10.28 16.32
CA ASP A 90 -6.24 11.19 16.23
C ASP A 90 -5.99 12.30 15.18
N ASP A 91 -4.76 12.83 15.11
CA ASP A 91 -4.34 13.81 14.10
C ASP A 91 -4.41 13.20 12.67
N PHE A 92 -3.90 11.98 12.50
CA PHE A 92 -3.98 11.25 11.24
C PHE A 92 -5.42 10.98 10.82
N LEU A 93 -6.23 10.41 11.71
CA LEU A 93 -7.62 10.04 11.42
C LEU A 93 -8.45 11.26 11.04
N SER A 94 -8.23 12.40 11.69
CA SER A 94 -8.88 13.66 11.34
C SER A 94 -8.60 14.08 9.90
N HIS A 95 -7.34 13.97 9.46
CA HIS A 95 -6.96 14.25 8.08
C HIS A 95 -7.52 13.21 7.10
N TYR A 96 -7.46 11.93 7.46
CA TYR A 96 -7.92 10.85 6.60
C TYR A 96 -9.44 10.87 6.40
N HIS A 97 -10.22 11.21 7.42
CA HIS A 97 -11.65 11.44 7.30
C HIS A 97 -11.99 12.54 6.28
N LEU A 98 -11.24 13.65 6.30
CA LEU A 98 -11.44 14.73 5.34
C LEU A 98 -11.14 14.28 3.91
N LEU A 99 -10.06 13.52 3.70
CA LEU A 99 -9.73 12.96 2.38
C LEU A 99 -10.81 12.00 1.88
N ARG A 100 -11.33 11.14 2.77
CA ARG A 100 -12.39 10.17 2.43
C ARG A 100 -13.71 10.83 2.10
N ALA A 101 -14.02 11.98 2.72
CA ALA A 101 -15.25 12.73 2.42
C ALA A 101 -15.31 13.18 0.95
N VAL A 102 -14.16 13.41 0.29
CA VAL A 102 -14.08 13.73 -1.15
C VAL A 102 -14.70 12.62 -2.01
N LEU A 103 -14.59 11.36 -1.61
CA LEU A 103 -15.17 10.23 -2.34
C LEU A 103 -16.68 10.09 -2.14
N GLN A 104 -17.23 10.70 -1.08
CA GLN A 104 -18.64 10.58 -0.69
C GLN A 104 -19.47 11.81 -1.09
N ALA A 105 -18.84 12.87 -1.59
CA ALA A 105 -19.54 14.09 -1.99
C ALA A 105 -20.48 13.80 -3.18
N PRO A 106 -21.80 14.09 -3.08
CA PRO A 106 -22.70 13.96 -4.20
C PRO A 106 -22.33 14.99 -5.28
N VAL A 107 -22.29 14.54 -6.54
CA VAL A 107 -21.92 15.30 -7.74
C VAL A 107 -22.77 16.58 -7.94
N SER A 108 -23.86 16.76 -7.19
CA SER A 108 -24.77 17.91 -7.24
C SER A 108 -24.52 19.02 -6.19
N LEU A 109 -23.56 18.87 -5.25
CA LEU A 109 -23.26 19.91 -4.24
C LEU A 109 -22.01 20.75 -4.54
N ILE A 110 -21.38 20.56 -5.70
CA ILE A 110 -20.19 21.30 -6.11
C ILE A 110 -20.51 22.79 -6.37
N GLU A 111 -21.77 23.16 -6.61
CA GLU A 111 -22.13 24.55 -6.97
C GLU A 111 -22.52 25.45 -5.79
N HIS A 112 -22.82 24.94 -4.60
CA HIS A 112 -23.21 25.80 -3.47
C HIS A 112 -22.57 25.38 -2.14
N GLU A 113 -21.52 26.14 -1.80
CA GLU A 113 -21.06 26.41 -0.44
C GLU A 113 -20.29 25.30 0.30
N TYR A 114 -19.33 24.64 -0.37
CA TYR A 114 -18.20 23.99 0.30
C TYR A 114 -16.93 24.84 0.16
N LYS A 115 -16.52 25.52 1.23
CA LYS A 115 -15.22 26.24 1.33
C LYS A 115 -14.12 25.35 1.92
N GLY A 116 -14.06 24.09 1.51
CA GLY A 116 -12.81 23.32 1.64
C GLY A 116 -11.85 23.73 0.53
N PRO A 117 -10.53 23.51 0.66
CA PRO A 117 -9.65 23.64 -0.50
C PRO A 117 -10.18 22.71 -1.58
N GLU A 118 -10.59 23.28 -2.72
CA GLU A 118 -10.83 22.51 -3.94
C GLU A 118 -9.55 21.74 -4.23
N VAL A 119 -9.49 20.48 -3.82
CA VAL A 119 -8.38 19.60 -4.20
C VAL A 119 -8.66 19.25 -5.65
N ASN A 120 -8.21 20.11 -6.57
CA ASN A 120 -8.05 19.73 -7.95
C ASN A 120 -7.11 18.53 -7.95
N THR A 121 -7.66 17.34 -8.21
CA THR A 121 -6.92 16.08 -8.18
C THR A 121 -5.73 16.08 -9.14
N SER A 122 -5.77 16.95 -10.17
CA SER A 122 -4.66 17.19 -11.09
C SER A 122 -3.49 17.97 -10.48
N ASP A 123 -3.70 18.72 -9.39
CA ASP A 123 -2.68 19.55 -8.74
C ASP A 123 -2.03 18.84 -7.52
N VAL A 124 -2.50 17.64 -7.16
CA VAL A 124 -1.98 16.91 -6.00
C VAL A 124 -0.52 16.51 -6.22
N PHE A 125 -0.24 15.72 -7.25
CA PHE A 125 1.08 15.12 -7.45
C PHE A 125 2.20 16.13 -7.79
N PRO A 126 1.97 17.21 -8.58
CA PRO A 126 2.99 18.23 -8.82
C PRO A 126 3.49 18.93 -7.55
N ASN A 127 2.63 19.03 -6.52
CA ASN A 127 2.92 19.70 -5.26
C ASN A 127 3.65 18.83 -4.24
N LEU A 128 3.70 17.50 -4.44
CA LEU A 128 4.43 16.58 -3.56
C LEU A 128 5.95 16.76 -3.67
N ALA A 129 6.69 16.41 -2.61
CA ALA A 129 8.14 16.36 -2.67
C ALA A 129 8.59 15.20 -3.58
N GLU A 130 9.81 15.28 -4.12
CA GLU A 130 10.34 14.18 -4.95
C GLU A 130 10.40 12.86 -4.17
N ASP A 131 10.83 12.91 -2.90
CA ASP A 131 10.89 11.73 -2.03
C ASP A 131 9.50 11.13 -1.78
N ASP A 132 8.46 11.95 -1.64
CA ASP A 132 7.07 11.48 -1.52
C ASP A 132 6.62 10.73 -2.78
N LEU A 133 6.95 11.26 -3.95
CA LEU A 133 6.62 10.62 -5.23
C LEU A 133 7.37 9.29 -5.39
N ILE A 134 8.62 9.22 -4.93
CA ILE A 134 9.41 7.97 -4.96
C ILE A 134 8.76 6.92 -4.06
N GLU A 135 8.41 7.26 -2.82
CA GLU A 135 7.78 6.33 -1.88
C GLU A 135 6.41 5.86 -2.39
N MET A 136 5.60 6.79 -2.90
CA MET A 136 4.29 6.45 -3.48
C MET A 136 4.44 5.54 -4.70
N ALA A 137 5.37 5.84 -5.61
CA ALA A 137 5.63 5.01 -6.79
C ALA A 137 6.09 3.60 -6.38
N HIS A 138 6.92 3.51 -5.36
CA HIS A 138 7.46 2.24 -4.89
C HIS A 138 6.37 1.36 -4.29
N LEU A 139 5.55 1.90 -3.38
CA LEU A 139 4.41 1.17 -2.84
C LEU A 139 3.40 0.82 -3.93
N HIS A 140 3.07 1.76 -4.83
CA HIS A 140 2.09 1.49 -5.88
C HIS A 140 2.54 0.37 -6.82
N HIS A 141 3.85 0.31 -7.13
CA HIS A 141 4.40 -0.78 -7.92
C HIS A 141 4.22 -2.15 -7.23
N ILE A 142 4.46 -2.23 -5.91
CA ILE A 142 4.22 -3.43 -5.10
C ILE A 142 2.73 -3.79 -5.11
N VAL A 143 1.86 -2.80 -4.91
CA VAL A 143 0.41 -2.95 -4.91
C VAL A 143 -0.09 -3.50 -6.25
N LEU A 144 0.38 -2.99 -7.38
CA LEU A 144 0.01 -3.50 -8.71
C LEU A 144 0.48 -4.94 -8.92
N PHE A 145 1.69 -5.27 -8.47
CA PHE A 145 2.22 -6.63 -8.52
C PHE A 145 1.36 -7.59 -7.69
N LEU A 146 1.06 -7.25 -6.43
CA LEU A 146 0.25 -8.08 -5.54
C LEU A 146 -1.21 -8.19 -6.01
N THR A 147 -1.77 -7.13 -6.57
CA THR A 147 -3.12 -7.15 -7.17
C THR A 147 -3.18 -8.17 -8.30
N SER A 148 -2.19 -8.15 -9.19
CA SER A 148 -2.11 -9.11 -10.31
C SER A 148 -1.92 -10.54 -9.80
N LYS A 149 -1.08 -10.73 -8.77
CA LYS A 149 -0.85 -12.03 -8.14
C LYS A 149 -2.13 -12.59 -7.50
N MET A 150 -2.83 -11.79 -6.71
CA MET A 150 -4.09 -12.19 -6.08
C MET A 150 -5.15 -12.55 -7.13
N ALA A 151 -5.28 -11.78 -8.20
CA ALA A 151 -6.20 -12.08 -9.29
C ALA A 151 -5.94 -13.46 -9.90
N ASN A 152 -4.67 -13.77 -10.17
CA ASN A 152 -4.23 -15.06 -10.70
C ASN A 152 -4.52 -16.20 -9.71
N ASP A 153 -4.14 -16.03 -8.44
CA ASP A 153 -4.32 -17.05 -7.41
C ASP A 153 -5.82 -17.36 -7.21
N CYS A 154 -6.69 -16.34 -7.14
CA CYS A 154 -8.14 -16.54 -7.01
C CYS A 154 -8.76 -17.31 -8.19
N CYS A 155 -8.23 -17.14 -9.40
CA CYS A 155 -8.73 -17.84 -10.58
C CYS A 155 -8.26 -19.30 -10.66
N GLN A 156 -7.05 -19.61 -10.19
CA GLN A 156 -6.54 -20.99 -10.16
C GLN A 156 -7.33 -21.89 -9.19
N HIS A 157 -7.88 -21.31 -8.12
CA HIS A 157 -8.67 -22.03 -7.13
C HIS A 157 -10.17 -22.15 -7.51
N ARG A 158 -10.58 -21.76 -8.73
CA ARG A 158 -11.97 -21.93 -9.17
C ARG A 158 -12.25 -23.41 -9.47
N PRO A 159 -13.33 -24.00 -8.91
CA PRO A 159 -13.67 -25.42 -9.14
C PRO A 159 -13.99 -25.78 -10.60
N ASN A 160 -14.26 -24.79 -11.46
CA ASN A 160 -14.51 -24.96 -12.91
C ASN A 160 -13.38 -24.37 -13.78
N ALA A 161 -12.13 -24.36 -13.31
CA ALA A 161 -10.98 -23.90 -14.09
C ALA A 161 -10.64 -24.91 -15.21
N GLU A 162 -11.52 -25.07 -16.18
CA GLU A 162 -11.15 -25.57 -17.50
C GLU A 162 -10.20 -24.53 -18.12
N THR A 163 -8.90 -24.80 -18.01
CA THR A 163 -7.79 -24.17 -18.73
C THR A 163 -8.13 -22.78 -19.28
N LEU A 164 -8.22 -21.80 -18.38
CA LEU A 164 -8.13 -20.41 -18.82
C LEU A 164 -6.76 -20.29 -19.49
N ASP A 165 -6.78 -19.97 -20.78
CA ASP A 165 -5.60 -19.69 -21.60
C ASP A 165 -4.65 -18.77 -20.82
N GLU A 166 -3.33 -18.92 -21.01
CA GLU A 166 -2.25 -18.23 -20.27
C GLU A 166 -2.25 -16.68 -20.44
N GLY A 167 -3.39 -16.08 -20.79
CA GLY A 167 -3.65 -14.66 -20.72
C GLY A 167 -3.76 -14.18 -19.27
N SER A 168 -2.98 -13.15 -18.94
CA SER A 168 -3.12 -12.38 -17.71
C SER A 168 -4.58 -12.01 -17.47
N ILE A 169 -5.14 -12.37 -16.31
CA ILE A 169 -6.52 -12.04 -15.96
C ILE A 169 -6.69 -10.53 -15.96
N ILE A 170 -7.66 -10.05 -16.72
CA ILE A 170 -8.02 -8.64 -16.77
C ILE A 170 -9.14 -8.42 -15.76
N LEU A 171 -8.80 -7.82 -14.62
CA LEU A 171 -9.80 -7.39 -13.63
C LEU A 171 -10.63 -6.22 -14.17
N ALA A 172 -11.90 -6.16 -13.78
CA ALA A 172 -12.68 -4.94 -13.94
C ALA A 172 -12.00 -3.80 -13.15
N PRO A 173 -12.00 -2.54 -13.67
CA PRO A 173 -11.36 -1.42 -12.98
C PRO A 173 -11.81 -1.26 -11.54
N SER A 174 -13.11 -1.45 -11.25
CA SER A 174 -13.65 -1.39 -9.89
C SER A 174 -13.04 -2.42 -8.96
N GLU A 175 -12.90 -3.68 -9.40
CA GLU A 175 -12.30 -4.75 -8.61
C GLU A 175 -10.81 -4.52 -8.38
N SER A 176 -10.10 -4.05 -9.41
CA SER A 176 -8.71 -3.64 -9.27
C SER A 176 -8.57 -2.53 -8.21
N PHE A 177 -9.42 -1.50 -8.24
CA PHE A 177 -9.35 -0.43 -7.24
C PHE A 177 -9.70 -0.91 -5.83
N ARG A 178 -10.66 -1.82 -5.67
CA ARG A 178 -11.00 -2.40 -4.36
C ARG A 178 -9.79 -3.11 -3.74
N ILE A 179 -9.14 -3.97 -4.51
CA ILE A 179 -7.93 -4.69 -4.08
C ILE A 179 -6.79 -3.72 -3.76
N GLN A 180 -6.52 -2.76 -4.64
CA GLN A 180 -5.45 -1.78 -4.44
C GLN A 180 -5.66 -0.93 -3.17
N ARG A 181 -6.88 -0.40 -2.96
CA ARG A 181 -7.23 0.36 -1.75
C ARG A 181 -7.02 -0.45 -0.48
N ALA A 182 -7.43 -1.73 -0.49
CA ALA A 182 -7.25 -2.61 0.65
C ALA A 182 -5.77 -2.86 0.98
N PHE A 183 -4.89 -3.03 -0.02
CA PHE A 183 -3.44 -3.07 0.22
C PHE A 183 -2.91 -1.76 0.84
N TYR A 184 -3.33 -0.60 0.33
CA TYR A 184 -2.94 0.68 0.92
C TYR A 184 -3.41 0.83 2.37
N ARG A 185 -4.64 0.41 2.68
CA ARG A 185 -5.20 0.49 4.04
C ARG A 185 -4.48 -0.41 5.02
N LEU A 186 -4.08 -1.61 4.58
CA LEU A 186 -3.25 -2.50 5.40
C LEU A 186 -1.87 -1.89 5.66
N GLU A 187 -1.26 -1.26 4.65
CA GLU A 187 0.01 -0.57 4.79
C GLU A 187 -0.10 0.66 5.71
N ILE A 188 -1.18 1.44 5.60
CA ILE A 188 -1.49 2.54 6.52
C ILE A 188 -1.62 2.01 7.95
N PHE A 189 -2.39 0.94 8.16
CA PHE A 189 -2.53 0.31 9.48
C PHE A 189 -1.16 -0.07 10.05
N ARG A 190 -0.31 -0.72 9.25
CA ARG A 190 1.06 -1.05 9.63
C ARG A 190 1.86 0.20 10.02
N LEU A 191 1.82 1.27 9.23
CA LEU A 191 2.57 2.49 9.52
C LEU A 191 2.10 3.18 10.80
N LEU A 192 0.79 3.18 11.07
CA LEU A 192 0.22 3.80 12.26
C LEU A 192 0.60 3.05 13.54
N PHE A 193 0.53 1.72 13.51
CA PHE A 193 0.60 0.92 14.73
C PHE A 193 1.87 0.09 14.90
N ASN A 194 2.69 -0.08 13.86
CA ASN A 194 3.97 -0.74 14.01
C ASN A 194 4.95 0.15 14.78
N THR A 195 5.27 -0.28 16.00
CA THR A 195 6.21 0.38 16.91
C THR A 195 7.64 -0.13 16.77
N GLN A 196 7.88 -1.11 15.89
CA GLN A 196 9.19 -1.71 15.69
C GLN A 196 10.17 -0.67 15.12
N GLY A 197 11.22 -0.36 15.90
CA GLY A 197 12.23 0.65 15.54
C GLY A 197 12.00 2.04 16.12
N LEU A 198 10.93 2.26 16.89
CA LEU A 198 10.75 3.50 17.66
C LEU A 198 11.62 3.46 18.92
N VAL A 199 12.55 4.40 19.06
CA VAL A 199 13.47 4.51 20.20
C VAL A 199 13.19 5.84 20.91
N LEU A 200 12.97 5.82 22.23
CA LEU A 200 12.86 7.07 23.01
C LEU A 200 14.23 7.76 23.07
N ASN A 201 14.25 9.06 23.39
CA ASN A 201 15.49 9.85 23.49
C ASN A 201 16.55 9.26 24.44
N ASP A 202 16.15 8.35 25.33
CA ASP A 202 17.02 7.69 26.32
C ASP A 202 17.51 6.30 25.86
N GLY A 203 17.22 5.88 24.63
CA GLY A 203 17.55 4.54 24.13
C GLY A 203 16.60 3.43 24.60
N GLU A 204 15.63 3.78 25.45
CA GLU A 204 14.62 2.85 25.97
C GLU A 204 13.49 2.64 24.93
N PRO A 205 13.05 1.38 24.71
CA PRO A 205 11.88 1.11 23.91
C PRO A 205 10.62 1.72 24.55
N PHE A 206 9.61 2.04 23.75
CA PHE A 206 8.28 2.40 24.25
C PHE A 206 7.83 1.40 25.32
N SER A 207 7.35 1.90 26.46
CA SER A 207 6.82 1.04 27.51
C SER A 207 5.59 0.29 26.96
N LYS A 208 5.41 -0.99 27.36
CA LYS A 208 4.24 -1.79 26.96
C LYS A 208 2.91 -1.14 27.34
N GLU A 209 2.93 -0.20 28.29
CA GLU A 209 1.77 0.54 28.79
C GLU A 209 1.32 1.66 27.86
N GLU A 210 2.20 2.18 27.00
CA GLU A 210 1.90 3.22 26.00
C GLU A 210 1.48 2.64 24.64
N VAL A 211 1.71 1.34 24.43
CA VAL A 211 1.31 0.62 23.22
C VAL A 211 -0.15 0.23 23.33
N LEU A 212 -0.98 0.74 22.41
CA LEU A 212 -2.39 0.34 22.31
C LEU A 212 -2.49 -1.18 22.14
N SER A 213 -3.46 -1.81 22.81
CA SER A 213 -3.68 -3.26 22.61
C SER A 213 -4.04 -3.53 21.14
N PRO A 214 -3.70 -4.71 20.58
CA PRO A 214 -4.08 -5.05 19.20
C PRO A 214 -5.58 -4.89 18.93
N SER A 215 -6.44 -5.25 19.90
CA SER A 215 -7.88 -5.03 19.78
C SER A 215 -8.24 -3.55 19.69
N ASP A 216 -7.61 -2.68 20.50
CA ASP A 216 -7.88 -1.25 20.46
C ASP A 216 -7.39 -0.63 19.14
N GLN A 217 -6.24 -1.07 18.62
CA GLN A 217 -5.71 -0.61 17.34
C GLN A 217 -6.71 -0.92 16.20
N SER A 218 -7.18 -2.17 16.15
CA SER A 218 -8.19 -2.61 15.18
C SER A 218 -9.49 -1.86 15.36
N ASP A 219 -10.02 -1.71 16.57
CA ASP A 219 -11.28 -1.02 16.83
C ASP A 219 -11.20 0.47 16.42
N LEU A 220 -10.08 1.14 16.70
CA LEU A 220 -9.89 2.57 16.36
C LEU A 220 -9.74 2.83 14.87
N PHE A 221 -9.06 1.94 14.15
CA PHE A 221 -8.84 2.12 12.72
C PHE A 221 -10.00 1.57 11.89
N LEU A 222 -10.52 0.39 12.22
CA LEU A 222 -11.50 -0.30 11.36
C LEU A 222 -12.89 0.34 11.43
N THR A 223 -13.24 1.02 12.53
CA THR A 223 -14.54 1.67 12.70
C THR A 223 -14.80 2.83 11.73
N ILE A 224 -13.77 3.37 11.07
CA ILE A 224 -13.94 4.41 10.05
C ILE A 224 -14.34 3.86 8.67
N PHE A 225 -14.31 2.53 8.52
CA PHE A 225 -14.63 1.84 7.28
C PHE A 225 -16.02 1.21 7.37
N SER A 226 -16.66 1.14 6.21
CA SER A 226 -17.91 0.39 6.06
C SER A 226 -17.68 -1.14 6.13
N PRO A 227 -18.73 -1.95 6.40
CA PRO A 227 -18.57 -3.41 6.48
C PRO A 227 -17.92 -4.06 5.28
N TRP A 228 -18.22 -3.61 4.05
CA TRP A 228 -17.62 -4.16 2.84
C TRP A 228 -16.16 -3.74 2.66
N GLU A 229 -15.75 -2.56 3.14
CA GLU A 229 -14.36 -2.14 3.13
C GLU A 229 -13.52 -2.89 4.17
N MET A 230 -14.11 -3.23 5.32
CA MET A 230 -13.47 -4.11 6.30
C MET A 230 -13.27 -5.52 5.72
N GLU A 231 -14.27 -6.05 5.02
CA GLU A 231 -14.15 -7.33 4.31
C GLU A 231 -13.05 -7.29 3.25
N GLU A 232 -12.94 -6.20 2.48
CA GLU A 232 -11.84 -6.00 1.51
C GLU A 232 -10.46 -6.08 2.18
N ILE A 233 -10.28 -5.43 3.34
CA ILE A 233 -9.02 -5.47 4.11
C ILE A 233 -8.74 -6.90 4.60
N GLN A 234 -9.74 -7.56 5.17
CA GLN A 234 -9.58 -8.92 5.70
C GLN A 234 -9.26 -9.93 4.58
N CYS A 235 -9.90 -9.83 3.41
CA CYS A 235 -9.59 -10.66 2.25
C CYS A 235 -8.11 -10.56 1.84
N ILE A 236 -7.57 -9.34 1.84
CA ILE A 236 -6.17 -9.09 1.48
C ILE A 236 -5.22 -9.59 2.55
N ARG A 237 -5.55 -9.39 3.82
CA ARG A 237 -4.78 -9.90 4.95
C ARG A 237 -4.68 -11.42 4.89
N GLU A 238 -5.79 -12.11 4.69
CA GLU A 238 -5.84 -13.57 4.53
C GLU A 238 -5.03 -14.03 3.30
N PHE A 239 -5.10 -13.30 2.19
CA PHE A 239 -4.28 -13.57 1.01
C PHE A 239 -2.78 -13.44 1.32
N ILE A 240 -2.36 -12.36 1.97
CA ILE A 240 -0.96 -12.16 2.38
C ILE A 240 -0.54 -13.26 3.35
N TYR A 241 -1.39 -13.60 4.32
CA TYR A 241 -1.17 -14.69 5.26
C TYR A 241 -0.85 -15.99 4.52
N ARG A 242 -1.73 -16.41 3.61
CA ARG A 242 -1.53 -17.64 2.83
C ARG A 242 -0.27 -17.62 1.97
N VAL A 243 0.02 -16.50 1.33
CA VAL A 243 1.15 -16.37 0.40
C VAL A 243 2.49 -16.29 1.14
N TYR A 244 2.54 -15.68 2.33
CA TYR A 244 3.79 -15.30 2.99
C TYR A 244 3.98 -15.88 4.41
N GLU A 245 2.95 -16.33 5.12
CA GLU A 245 3.09 -17.05 6.41
C GLU A 245 3.35 -18.54 6.26
N THR A 246 3.40 -19.06 5.04
CA THR A 246 4.08 -20.34 4.77
C THR A 246 5.61 -20.25 4.98
N LEU A 247 6.15 -19.06 5.29
CA LEU A 247 7.52 -18.85 5.74
C LEU A 247 7.59 -18.94 7.28
N PRO A 248 8.51 -19.73 7.85
CA PRO A 248 8.61 -19.90 9.31
C PRO A 248 8.87 -18.57 10.03
N GLY A 249 7.98 -18.20 10.97
CA GLY A 249 8.16 -17.07 11.90
C GLY A 249 7.16 -15.90 11.78
N ALA A 250 6.06 -16.04 11.05
CA ALA A 250 5.14 -14.92 10.79
C ALA A 250 3.87 -14.87 11.68
N SER A 251 3.64 -15.90 12.51
CA SER A 251 2.36 -16.19 13.18
C SER A 251 2.04 -15.40 14.46
N ASP A 252 2.34 -14.10 14.51
CA ASP A 252 2.13 -13.32 15.75
C ASP A 252 0.94 -12.34 15.68
N MET A 253 0.08 -12.42 14.65
CA MET A 253 -0.98 -11.43 14.43
C MET A 253 -2.41 -11.97 14.38
N GLU A 254 -2.80 -13.04 15.08
CA GLU A 254 -4.22 -13.40 15.13
C GLU A 254 -4.66 -14.33 16.27
N THR A 255 -5.59 -13.86 17.12
CA THR A 255 -6.60 -14.75 17.73
C THR A 255 -7.82 -14.02 18.32
N GLU A 256 -7.72 -12.75 18.76
CA GLU A 256 -8.83 -12.11 19.51
C GLU A 256 -9.80 -11.24 18.70
N PHE A 257 -9.32 -10.48 17.70
CA PHE A 257 -10.19 -9.57 16.93
C PHE A 257 -11.24 -10.31 16.08
N GLU A 258 -10.84 -11.44 15.49
CA GLU A 258 -11.70 -12.27 14.64
C GLU A 258 -12.82 -12.94 15.44
N LYS A 259 -12.51 -13.40 16.66
CA LYS A 259 -13.50 -14.00 17.59
C LYS A 259 -14.58 -13.00 18.01
N LYS A 260 -14.28 -11.71 18.06
CA LYS A 260 -15.20 -10.64 18.52
C LYS A 260 -16.16 -10.15 17.43
N HIS A 261 -15.69 -10.03 16.18
CA HIS A 261 -16.46 -9.36 15.13
C HIS A 261 -17.01 -10.30 14.04
N PHE A 262 -16.47 -11.51 13.92
CA PHE A 262 -16.94 -12.53 12.97
C PHE A 262 -17.13 -13.88 13.69
N PRO A 263 -18.16 -14.02 14.55
CA PRO A 263 -18.45 -15.26 15.27
C PRO A 263 -18.93 -16.33 14.28
N GLY A 264 -17.99 -16.98 13.59
CA GLY A 264 -18.26 -17.94 12.52
C GLY A 264 -17.07 -18.25 11.59
N ALA A 265 -15.96 -17.49 11.68
CA ALA A 265 -14.75 -17.83 10.93
C ALA A 265 -13.97 -18.97 11.62
N ILE A 266 -14.06 -20.16 11.02
CA ILE A 266 -13.24 -21.38 11.14
C ILE A 266 -13.06 -21.95 12.58
N PRO A 267 -13.58 -23.16 12.88
CA PRO A 267 -13.31 -23.85 14.15
C PRO A 267 -11.81 -24.15 14.34
N ASP A 268 -11.36 -24.04 15.59
CA ASP A 268 -10.04 -24.34 16.19
C ASP A 268 -9.49 -25.79 15.95
N GLU A 269 -9.76 -26.44 14.82
CA GLU A 269 -9.39 -27.85 14.56
C GLU A 269 -8.05 -28.08 13.85
N PHE A 270 -7.25 -27.05 13.58
CA PHE A 270 -5.87 -27.23 13.08
C PHE A 270 -4.81 -26.61 14.00
N VAL A 271 -4.88 -26.94 15.28
CA VAL A 271 -3.70 -26.87 16.15
C VAL A 271 -2.83 -28.09 15.84
N ILE A 272 -1.81 -27.90 14.98
CA ILE A 272 -0.75 -28.90 14.82
C ILE A 272 0.06 -28.90 16.12
N ASP A 273 0.01 -30.01 16.87
CA ASP A 273 0.71 -30.23 18.13
C ASP A 273 2.23 -30.22 17.90
N ASP A 274 2.88 -29.11 18.30
CA ASP A 274 4.31 -28.84 18.09
C ASP A 274 5.24 -29.60 19.07
N ARG A 275 4.77 -30.71 19.67
CA ARG A 275 5.50 -31.45 20.72
C ARG A 275 6.33 -32.64 20.26
N HIS A 276 6.68 -32.74 18.98
CA HIS A 276 7.53 -33.84 18.47
C HIS A 276 8.80 -33.39 17.73
N ARG A 277 9.26 -32.14 17.89
CA ARG A 277 10.42 -31.61 17.14
C ARG A 277 11.81 -31.83 17.77
N ASP A 278 11.90 -32.36 18.99
CA ASP A 278 13.17 -32.41 19.73
C ASP A 278 13.88 -33.79 19.76
N SER A 279 13.45 -34.79 18.98
CA SER A 279 14.06 -36.14 19.05
C SER A 279 14.83 -36.64 17.82
N GLU A 280 14.95 -35.88 16.71
CA GLU A 280 15.58 -36.43 15.48
C GLU A 280 16.81 -35.68 14.93
N TRP A 281 17.42 -34.76 15.68
CA TRP A 281 18.65 -34.06 15.24
C TRP A 281 19.90 -34.35 16.07
N SER A 282 20.03 -35.57 16.61
CA SER A 282 21.29 -36.07 17.21
C SER A 282 21.94 -37.21 16.42
N ALA A 283 21.57 -37.41 15.15
CA ALA A 283 22.09 -38.51 14.35
C ALA A 283 22.59 -38.09 12.95
N VAL A 284 23.11 -36.88 12.75
CA VAL A 284 23.98 -36.56 11.60
C VAL A 284 24.99 -35.46 11.96
N LYS A 285 26.07 -35.89 12.64
CA LYS A 285 27.47 -35.41 12.59
C LYS A 285 28.16 -35.56 13.94
#